data_AF-A0A2V7BZU4-F1
#
_entry.id   AF-A0A2V7BZU4-F1
#
_cell.length_a   1.000
_cell.length_b   1.000
_cell.length_c   1.000
_cell.angle_alpha   90.00
_cell.angle_beta   90.00
_cell.angle_gamma   90.00
#
_symmetry.space_group_name_H-M   'P 1'
#
loop_
_entity.id
_entity.type
_entity.pdbx_description
1 polymer ?
#
loop_
_entity_poly.entity_id
_entity_poly.type
_entity_poly.pdbx_seq_one_letter_code
_entity_poly.pdbx_strand_id
1 'polypeptide(L)'
;MTPVPILTERDQTAVRKEFERISGKVKLVAFSQELTAADLCRQNEQLVREVAALSEQITVEVLNLAIDRERAEAYGIDQVPAIVVEGARDYGLRFYGVPLGYEFSNLIDSIIVASTGVPALSEDTLASLRALASDVDIKVFSTPT
;
A
#
# COMPACT_ATOMS: atom_id res chain seq x y z
N MET A 1 -24.29 -12.70 -1.25
CA MET A 1 -23.35 -13.19 -2.28
C MET A 1 -21.97 -12.76 -1.83
N THR A 2 -21.01 -13.67 -1.68
CA THR A 2 -19.61 -13.33 -1.43
C THR A 2 -19.09 -12.56 -2.66
N PRO A 3 -18.45 -11.39 -2.51
CA PRO A 3 -17.88 -10.67 -3.64
C PRO A 3 -16.90 -11.58 -4.40
N VAL A 4 -16.85 -11.41 -5.73
CA VAL A 4 -15.90 -12.15 -6.58
C VAL A 4 -14.48 -11.76 -6.16
N PRO A 5 -13.60 -12.72 -5.84
CA PRO A 5 -12.23 -12.41 -5.45
C PRO A 5 -11.50 -11.62 -6.53
N ILE A 6 -10.67 -10.66 -6.12
CA ILE A 6 -9.82 -9.90 -7.04
C ILE A 6 -8.61 -10.73 -7.45
N LEU A 7 -7.99 -11.43 -6.48
CA LEU A 7 -6.81 -12.26 -6.71
C LEU A 7 -7.20 -13.67 -7.13
N THR A 8 -6.75 -14.08 -8.31
CA THR A 8 -6.87 -15.48 -8.76
C THR A 8 -5.97 -16.39 -7.94
N GLU A 9 -6.19 -17.72 -7.98
CA GLU A 9 -5.31 -18.68 -7.31
C GLU A 9 -3.85 -18.59 -7.78
N ARG A 10 -3.65 -18.26 -9.06
CA ARG A 10 -2.33 -18.02 -9.63
C ARG A 10 -1.68 -16.79 -9.00
N ASP A 11 -2.42 -15.68 -8.86
CA ASP A 11 -1.93 -14.45 -8.24
C ASP A 11 -1.58 -14.71 -6.78
N GLN A 12 -2.47 -15.37 -6.03
CA GLN A 12 -2.23 -15.73 -4.63
C GLN A 12 -0.96 -16.58 -4.47
N THR A 13 -0.74 -17.55 -5.36
CA THR A 13 0.48 -18.39 -5.34
C THR A 13 1.74 -17.55 -5.59
N ALA A 14 1.70 -16.66 -6.58
CA ALA A 14 2.83 -15.76 -6.89
C ALA A 14 3.12 -14.80 -5.73
N VAL A 15 2.08 -14.17 -5.16
CA VAL A 15 2.23 -13.24 -4.04
C VAL A 15 2.75 -13.95 -2.79
N ARG A 16 2.27 -15.16 -2.46
CA ARG A 16 2.81 -15.95 -1.35
C ARG A 16 4.31 -16.21 -1.50
N LYS A 17 4.76 -16.50 -2.72
CA LYS A 17 6.19 -16.70 -3.02
C LYS A 17 6.98 -15.40 -2.82
N GLU A 18 6.49 -14.26 -3.30
CA GLU A 18 7.14 -12.97 -3.04
C GLU A 18 7.17 -12.62 -1.54
N PHE A 19 6.12 -12.99 -0.81
CA PHE A 19 6.00 -12.77 0.63
C PHE A 19 6.95 -13.61 1.48
N GLU A 20 7.63 -14.62 0.92
CA GLU A 20 8.78 -15.28 1.57
C GLU A 20 9.91 -14.29 1.90
N ARG A 21 9.95 -13.12 1.22
CA ARG A 21 10.93 -12.05 1.41
C ARG A 21 10.56 -11.08 2.54
N ILE A 22 9.36 -11.18 3.10
CA ILE A 22 8.91 -10.31 4.20
C ILE A 22 9.62 -10.71 5.50
N SER A 23 10.29 -9.75 6.13
CA SER A 23 11.04 -9.98 7.38
C SER A 23 10.53 -9.18 8.58
N GLY A 24 9.46 -8.40 8.40
CA GLY A 24 8.86 -7.58 9.44
C GLY A 24 7.36 -7.35 9.25
N LYS A 25 6.71 -6.88 10.31
CA LYS A 25 5.27 -6.59 10.28
C LYS A 25 4.98 -5.40 9.36
N VAL A 26 3.89 -5.50 8.61
CA VAL A 26 3.37 -4.43 7.76
C VAL A 26 1.89 -4.20 8.08
N LYS A 27 1.50 -2.94 8.18
CA LYS A 27 0.12 -2.51 8.32
C LYS A 27 -0.31 -1.81 7.04
N LEU A 28 -1.37 -2.31 6.43
CA LEU A 28 -2.06 -1.65 5.33
C LEU A 28 -3.22 -0.84 5.92
N VAL A 29 -3.19 0.48 5.79
CA VAL A 29 -4.30 1.34 6.19
C VAL A 29 -5.03 1.79 4.94
N ALA A 30 -6.25 1.27 4.74
CA ALA A 30 -7.10 1.68 3.63
C ALA A 30 -8.01 2.81 4.07
N PHE A 31 -7.88 3.97 3.43
CA PHE A 31 -8.80 5.09 3.57
C PHE A 31 -9.92 4.97 2.54
N SER A 32 -11.15 5.11 3.03
CA SER A 32 -12.37 4.88 2.29
C SER A 32 -13.39 5.99 2.55
N GLN A 33 -14.29 6.24 1.61
CA GLN A 33 -15.45 7.10 1.82
C GLN A 33 -16.55 6.74 0.82
N GLU A 34 -17.48 5.91 1.28
CA GLU A 34 -18.57 5.35 0.46
C GLU A 34 -19.33 6.41 -0.35
N LEU A 35 -19.64 7.55 0.28
CA LEU A 35 -20.39 8.64 -0.36
C LEU A 35 -19.64 9.34 -1.51
N THR A 36 -18.31 9.18 -1.58
CA THR A 36 -17.47 9.81 -2.59
C THR A 36 -17.12 8.86 -3.72
N ALA A 37 -16.75 7.62 -3.39
CA ALA A 37 -16.23 6.66 -4.37
C ALA A 37 -16.53 5.21 -3.98
N ALA A 38 -17.80 4.88 -3.70
CA ALA A 38 -18.25 3.58 -3.19
C ALA A 38 -17.59 2.36 -3.88
N ASP A 39 -17.71 2.24 -5.21
CA ASP A 39 -17.22 1.07 -5.93
C ASP A 39 -15.70 0.89 -5.80
N LEU A 40 -14.94 1.98 -5.99
CA LEU A 40 -13.48 1.97 -5.92
C LEU A 40 -13.00 1.76 -4.47
N CYS A 41 -13.68 2.35 -3.49
CA CYS A 41 -13.36 2.16 -2.08
C CYS A 41 -13.57 0.70 -1.66
N ARG A 42 -14.71 0.10 -1.98
CA ARG A 42 -14.98 -1.31 -1.70
C ARG A 42 -13.98 -2.23 -2.39
N GLN A 43 -13.64 -1.95 -3.65
CA GLN A 43 -12.63 -2.72 -4.38
C GLN A 43 -11.25 -2.60 -3.74
N ASN A 44 -10.85 -1.40 -3.31
CA ASN A 44 -9.58 -1.16 -2.64
C ASN A 44 -9.49 -1.88 -1.28
N GLU A 45 -10.55 -1.78 -0.48
CA GLU A 45 -10.67 -2.49 0.80
C GLU A 45 -10.63 -4.01 0.61
N GLN A 46 -11.30 -4.54 -0.41
CA GLN A 46 -11.27 -5.96 -0.74
C GLN A 46 -9.85 -6.40 -1.13
N LEU A 47 -9.19 -5.64 -2.01
CA LEU A 47 -7.83 -5.94 -2.46
C LEU A 47 -6.86 -6.04 -1.27
N VAL A 48 -6.82 -5.04 -0.38
CA VAL A 48 -5.88 -5.06 0.75
C VAL A 48 -6.18 -6.21 1.72
N ARG A 49 -7.45 -6.59 1.89
CA ARG A 49 -7.84 -7.73 2.73
C ARG A 49 -7.41 -9.06 2.12
N GLU A 50 -7.60 -9.22 0.81
CA GLU A 50 -7.14 -10.42 0.09
C GLU A 50 -5.62 -10.55 0.14
N VAL A 51 -4.88 -9.46 -0.09
CA VAL A 51 -3.42 -9.43 0.03
C VAL A 51 -2.96 -9.77 1.44
N ALA A 52 -3.54 -9.14 2.46
CA ALA A 52 -3.15 -9.40 3.85
C ALA A 52 -3.43 -10.85 4.29
N ALA A 53 -4.48 -11.48 3.77
CA ALA A 53 -4.78 -12.89 4.04
C ALA A 53 -3.70 -13.87 3.53
N LEU A 54 -2.74 -13.40 2.72
CA LEU A 54 -1.64 -14.22 2.20
C LEU A 54 -0.42 -14.29 3.13
N SER A 55 -0.36 -13.49 4.21
CA SER A 55 0.73 -13.50 5.18
C SER A 55 0.30 -13.05 6.58
N GLU A 56 0.69 -13.80 7.61
CA GLU A 56 0.42 -13.44 9.02
C GLU A 56 1.16 -12.17 9.49
N GLN A 57 2.14 -11.70 8.71
CA GLN A 57 2.89 -10.48 9.01
C GLN A 57 2.16 -9.20 8.58
N ILE A 58 1.08 -9.33 7.81
CA ILE A 58 0.34 -8.21 7.24
C ILE A 58 -1.00 -8.04 7.97
N THR A 59 -1.28 -6.83 8.42
CA THR A 59 -2.55 -6.47 9.05
C THR A 59 -3.25 -5.37 8.26
N VAL A 60 -4.57 -5.30 8.36
CA VAL A 60 -5.39 -4.28 7.68
C VAL A 60 -6.15 -3.46 8.70
N GLU A 61 -6.11 -2.15 8.54
CA GLU A 61 -7.03 -1.20 9.17
C GLU A 61 -7.81 -0.49 8.05
N VAL A 62 -9.11 -0.27 8.25
CA VAL A 62 -9.92 0.53 7.34
C VAL A 62 -10.41 1.74 8.10
N LEU A 63 -10.16 2.93 7.55
CA LEU A 63 -10.56 4.21 8.11
C LEU A 63 -11.41 4.97 7.10
N ASN A 64 -12.34 5.78 7.61
CA ASN A 64 -13.15 6.66 6.81
C ASN A 64 -12.55 8.06 6.77
N LEU A 65 -12.22 8.58 5.58
CA LEU A 65 -11.54 9.88 5.44
C LEU A 65 -12.31 11.05 6.10
N ALA A 66 -13.64 11.07 6.03
CA ALA A 66 -14.44 12.15 6.59
C ALA A 66 -14.60 12.07 8.12
N ILE A 67 -14.48 10.88 8.70
CA ILE A 67 -14.69 10.60 10.12
C ILE A 67 -13.36 10.60 10.87
N ASP A 68 -12.36 9.87 10.36
CA ASP A 68 -11.06 9.64 11.00
C ASP A 68 -10.04 10.73 10.64
N ARG A 69 -10.45 12.00 10.73
CA ARG A 69 -9.69 13.15 10.19
C ARG A 69 -8.29 13.30 10.78
N GLU A 70 -8.13 13.11 12.09
CA GLU A 70 -6.83 13.19 12.75
C GLU A 70 -5.86 12.11 12.25
N ARG A 71 -6.38 10.90 11.99
CA ARG A 71 -5.59 9.80 11.42
C ARG A 71 -5.24 10.11 9.96
N ALA A 72 -6.18 10.63 9.18
CA ALA A 72 -5.94 11.02 7.79
C ALA A 72 -4.87 12.11 7.69
N GLU A 73 -4.95 13.15 8.52
CA GLU A 73 -3.96 14.23 8.59
C GLU A 73 -2.58 13.70 8.98
N ALA A 74 -2.50 12.80 9.97
CA ALA A 74 -1.23 12.20 10.40
C ALA A 74 -0.54 11.39 9.29
N TYR A 75 -1.29 10.77 8.37
CA TYR A 75 -0.73 10.07 7.21
C TYR A 75 -0.61 10.94 5.95
N GLY A 76 -1.10 12.19 5.98
CA GLY A 76 -1.14 13.08 4.82
C GLY A 76 -2.15 12.65 3.74
N ILE A 77 -3.22 11.95 4.12
CA ILE A 77 -4.27 11.50 3.19
C ILE A 77 -5.37 12.54 3.08
N ASP A 78 -5.62 13.01 1.86
CA ASP A 78 -6.66 14.00 1.52
C ASP A 78 -7.65 13.51 0.43
N GLN A 79 -7.42 12.33 -0.12
CA GLN A 79 -8.20 11.73 -1.21
C GLN A 79 -8.46 10.25 -0.95
N VAL A 80 -9.55 9.74 -1.53
CA VAL A 80 -9.94 8.32 -1.47
C VAL A 80 -10.20 7.75 -2.88
N PRO A 81 -10.08 6.43 -3.06
CA PRO A 81 -9.49 5.49 -2.10
C PRO A 81 -7.98 5.69 -1.97
N ALA A 82 -7.43 5.39 -0.79
CA ALA A 82 -5.99 5.40 -0.59
C ALA A 82 -5.53 4.23 0.27
N ILE A 83 -4.30 3.77 0.04
CA ILE A 83 -3.62 2.76 0.86
C ILE A 83 -2.34 3.38 1.40
N VAL A 84 -2.15 3.34 2.72
CA VAL A 84 -0.85 3.52 3.37
C VAL A 84 -0.20 2.17 3.56
N VAL A 85 1.08 2.06 3.24
CA VAL A 85 1.92 0.89 3.54
C VAL A 85 2.89 1.25 4.65
N GLU A 86 2.56 0.86 5.88
CA GLU A 86 3.33 1.18 7.09
C GLU A 86 4.13 -0.05 7.56
N GLY A 87 5.44 0.10 7.75
CA GLY A 87 6.30 -0.96 8.29
C GLY A 87 6.54 -0.78 9.79
N ALA A 88 7.79 -0.88 10.22
CA ALA A 88 8.17 -0.52 11.61
C ALA A 88 7.88 0.95 11.97
N ARG A 89 7.73 1.80 10.96
CA ARG A 89 7.23 3.18 11.01
C ARG A 89 6.57 3.52 9.67
N ASP A 90 5.98 4.70 9.56
CA ASP A 90 5.48 5.21 8.28
C ASP A 90 6.65 5.57 7.32
N TYR A 91 6.82 4.72 6.31
CA TYR A 91 7.62 4.82 5.07
C TYR A 91 7.44 6.08 4.23
N GLY A 92 6.30 6.74 4.33
CA GLY A 92 5.96 7.71 3.32
C GLY A 92 5.24 7.10 2.11
N LEU A 93 4.87 5.81 2.15
CA LEU A 93 4.36 5.04 1.00
C LEU A 93 2.84 5.11 0.91
N ARG A 94 2.33 5.69 -0.18
CA ARG A 94 0.89 5.88 -0.41
C ARG A 94 0.52 5.52 -1.84
N PHE A 95 -0.60 4.81 -1.96
CA PHE A 95 -1.28 4.57 -3.22
C PHE A 95 -2.59 5.31 -3.20
N TYR A 96 -2.84 6.16 -4.20
CA TYR A 96 -4.15 6.80 -4.41
C TYR A 96 -4.82 6.12 -5.61
N GLY A 97 -6.05 5.68 -5.44
CA GLY A 97 -6.72 4.76 -6.37
C GLY A 97 -6.54 3.28 -5.98
N VAL A 98 -7.00 2.39 -6.85
CA VAL A 98 -6.91 0.93 -6.65
C VAL A 98 -5.72 0.38 -7.47
N PRO A 99 -4.65 -0.14 -6.85
CA PRO A 99 -3.47 -0.62 -7.57
C PRO A 99 -3.71 -2.00 -8.20
N LEU A 100 -4.37 -2.02 -9.36
CA LEU A 100 -4.65 -3.21 -10.16
C LEU A 100 -3.76 -3.28 -11.40
N GLY A 101 -3.79 -4.43 -12.09
CA GLY A 101 -3.01 -4.62 -13.32
C GLY A 101 -1.51 -4.57 -13.06
N TYR A 102 -0.75 -3.86 -13.91
CA TYR A 102 0.69 -3.71 -13.74
C TYR A 102 1.09 -2.99 -12.44
N GLU A 103 0.22 -2.16 -11.87
CA GLU A 103 0.50 -1.45 -10.62
C GLU A 103 0.35 -2.34 -9.38
N PHE A 104 -0.25 -3.52 -9.52
CA PHE A 104 -0.40 -4.45 -8.41
C PHE A 104 0.97 -4.93 -7.87
N SER A 105 1.95 -5.16 -8.75
CA SER A 105 3.30 -5.54 -8.30
C SER A 105 3.96 -4.45 -7.46
N ASN A 106 3.69 -3.17 -7.75
CA ASN A 106 4.24 -2.05 -7.00
C ASN A 106 3.73 -2.04 -5.55
N LEU A 107 2.48 -2.45 -5.31
CA LEU A 107 1.96 -2.66 -3.95
C LEU A 107 2.72 -3.79 -3.24
N ILE A 108 2.94 -4.92 -3.90
CA ILE A 108 3.66 -6.07 -3.33
C ILE A 108 5.12 -5.70 -2.99
N ASP A 109 5.83 -5.04 -3.91
CA ASP A 109 7.20 -4.58 -3.68
C ASP A 109 7.27 -3.55 -2.54
N SER A 110 6.29 -2.66 -2.45
CA SER A 110 6.19 -1.68 -1.35
C SER A 110 6.00 -2.36 0.00
N ILE A 111 5.18 -3.41 0.08
CA ILE A 111 5.01 -4.22 1.30
C ILE A 111 6.34 -4.88 1.68
N ILE A 112 7.05 -5.47 0.73
CA ILE A 112 8.34 -6.12 0.99
C ILE A 112 9.35 -5.11 1.50
N VAL A 113 9.53 -3.97 0.83
CA VAL A 113 10.48 -2.93 1.25
C VAL A 113 10.09 -2.34 2.62
N ALA A 114 8.80 -2.10 2.88
CA ALA A 114 8.35 -1.61 4.18
C ALA A 114 8.61 -2.63 5.30
N SER A 115 8.51 -3.92 5.00
CA SER A 115 8.79 -4.99 5.97
C SER A 115 10.26 -5.06 6.38
N THR A 116 11.17 -4.78 5.43
CA THR A 116 12.62 -4.82 5.71
C THR A 116 13.13 -3.49 6.25
N GLY A 117 12.51 -2.38 5.87
CA GLY A 117 13.00 -1.02 6.13
C GLY A 117 14.29 -0.67 5.38
N VAL A 118 14.73 -1.54 4.46
CA VAL A 118 16.00 -1.40 3.72
C VAL A 118 15.69 -1.35 2.22
N PRO A 119 15.91 -0.19 1.56
CA PRO A 119 15.72 -0.08 0.12
C PRO A 119 16.85 -0.77 -0.64
N ALA A 120 16.52 -1.41 -1.76
CA ALA A 120 17.50 -2.06 -2.64
C ALA A 120 18.17 -1.04 -3.58
N LEU A 121 18.99 -0.16 -3.03
CA LEU A 121 19.69 0.90 -3.75
C LEU A 121 21.21 0.75 -3.62
N SER A 122 21.96 1.22 -4.61
CA SER A 122 23.42 1.26 -4.55
C SER A 122 23.90 2.28 -3.51
N GLU A 123 25.10 2.08 -2.96
CA GLU A 123 25.69 3.03 -2.01
C GLU A 123 25.84 4.44 -2.59
N ASP A 124 26.20 4.56 -3.88
CA ASP A 124 26.29 5.86 -4.56
C ASP A 124 24.92 6.58 -4.62
N THR A 125 23.85 5.81 -4.82
CA THR A 125 22.48 6.35 -4.82
C THR A 125 22.09 6.79 -3.41
N LEU A 126 22.36 5.95 -2.39
CA LEU A 126 22.10 6.29 -0.99
C LEU A 126 22.89 7.52 -0.55
N ALA A 127 24.16 7.65 -0.94
CA ALA A 127 24.99 8.82 -0.67
C ALA A 127 24.38 10.08 -1.30
N SER A 128 23.90 9.99 -2.54
CA SER A 128 23.24 11.11 -3.23
C SER A 128 21.92 11.51 -2.55
N LEU A 129 21.10 10.53 -2.15
CA LEU A 129 19.83 10.77 -1.44
C LEU A 129 20.04 11.38 -0.04
N ARG A 130 21.10 10.97 0.67
CA ARG A 130 21.47 11.54 1.98
C ARG A 130 21.91 13.01 1.90
N ALA A 131 22.30 13.48 0.72
CA ALA A 131 22.74 14.86 0.49
C ALA A 131 21.60 15.82 0.10
N LEU A 132 20.34 15.34 0.03
CA LEU A 132 19.19 16.19 -0.24
C LEU A 132 19.04 17.26 0.86
N ALA A 133 18.88 18.52 0.43
CA ALA A 133 18.82 19.67 1.35
C ALA A 133 17.47 19.83 2.06
N SER A 134 16.43 19.16 1.58
CA SER A 134 15.07 19.21 2.10
C SER A 134 14.33 17.92 1.76
N ASP A 135 13.21 17.70 2.44
CA ASP A 135 12.29 16.62 2.12
C ASP A 135 11.76 16.77 0.68
N VAL A 136 11.54 15.63 0.01
CA VAL A 136 11.05 15.56 -1.36
C VAL A 136 9.77 14.74 -1.38
N ASP A 137 8.70 15.34 -1.91
CA ASP A 137 7.43 14.65 -2.19
C ASP A 137 7.45 14.14 -3.65
N ILE A 138 7.45 12.82 -3.82
CA ILE A 138 7.50 12.18 -5.14
C ILE A 138 6.11 11.64 -5.48
N LYS A 139 5.50 12.21 -6.52
CA LYS A 139 4.22 11.75 -7.07
C LYS A 139 4.43 11.08 -8.42
N VAL A 140 4.11 9.80 -8.50
CA VAL A 140 4.12 9.02 -9.74
C VAL A 140 2.68 8.86 -10.19
N PHE A 141 2.37 9.39 -11.38
CA PHE A 141 1.04 9.27 -11.97
C PHE A 141 1.06 8.20 -13.05
N SER A 142 0.17 7.22 -12.93
CA SER A 142 -0.02 6.15 -13.90
C SER A 142 -1.50 5.99 -14.23
N THR A 143 -1.78 5.33 -15.36
CA THR A 143 -3.13 4.94 -15.74
C THR A 143 -3.22 3.41 -15.72
N PRO A 144 -4.27 2.83 -15.12
CA PRO A 144 -4.52 1.40 -15.23
C PRO A 144 -4.60 0.98 -16.70
N THR A 145 -3.93 -0.11 -17.07
CA THR A 145 -3.99 -0.71 -18.41
C THR A 145 -5.07 -1.77 -18.52
#